data_AF-A0A392UP34-F1
#
_entry.id   AF-A0A392UP34-F1
#
_cell.length_a   1.000
_cell.length_b   1.000
_cell.length_c   1.000
_cell.angle_alpha   90.00
_cell.angle_beta   90.00
_cell.angle_gamma   90.00
#
_symmetry.space_group_name_H-M   'P 1'
#
loop_
_entity.id
_entity.type
_entity.pdbx_description
1 polymer ?
#
loop_
_entity_poly.entity_id
_entity_poly.type
_entity_poly.pdbx_seq_one_letter_code
_entity_poly.pdbx_strand_id
1 'polypeptide(L)' 'MEDVSMGMWVERFNHTVSAVQYSHSWKFCQYGCMDGYFTAHYQSPRQM' A
#
# COMPACT_ATOMS: atom_id res chain seq x y z
N MET A 1 -2.92 -12.74 -0.93
CA MET A 1 -2.00 -12.71 -2.08
C MET A 1 -2.23 -11.48 -2.97
N GLU A 2 -3.36 -10.78 -2.82
CA GLU A 2 -3.73 -9.58 -3.59
C GLU A 2 -2.73 -8.42 -3.39
N ASP A 3 -2.29 -8.19 -2.14
CA ASP A 3 -1.31 -7.14 -1.82
C ASP A 3 0.06 -7.35 -2.46
N VAL A 4 0.48 -8.62 -2.61
CA VAL A 4 1.72 -8.99 -3.31
C VAL A 4 1.58 -8.72 -4.81
N SER A 5 0.44 -9.09 -5.40
CA SER A 5 0.17 -8.81 -6.81
C SER A 5 0.09 -7.32 -7.12
N MET A 6 -0.47 -6.52 -6.20
CA MET A 6 -0.49 -5.06 -6.34
C MET A 6 0.93 -4.49 -6.30
N GLY A 7 1.79 -4.98 -5.40
CA GLY A 7 3.20 -4.59 -5.35
C GLY A 7 3.95 -4.88 -6.65
N MET A 8 3.83 -6.09 -7.19
CA MET A 8 4.44 -6.46 -8.46
C MET A 8 3.91 -5.62 -9.64
N TRP A 9 2.63 -5.27 -9.62
CA TRP A 9 2.04 -4.43 -10.66
C TRP A 9 2.57 -2.99 -10.58
N VAL A 10 2.65 -2.40 -9.39
CA VAL A 10 3.19 -1.04 -9.18
C VAL A 10 4.65 -0.97 -9.64
N GLU A 11 5.46 -1.98 -9.34
CA GLU A 11 6.83 -2.09 -9.84
C GLU A 11 6.88 -2.06 -11.37
N ARG A 12 6.11 -2.94 -12.03
CA ARG A 12 6.05 -2.99 -13.49
C ARG A 12 5.57 -1.66 -14.09
N PHE A 13 4.53 -1.05 -13.53
CA PHE A 13 3.99 0.22 -14.00
C PHE A 13 5.01 1.36 -13.90
N ASN A 14 5.76 1.42 -12.80
CA ASN A 14 6.83 2.40 -12.59
C ASN A 14 7.91 2.31 -13.67
N HIS A 15 8.23 1.08 -14.11
CA HIS A 15 9.25 0.84 -15.13
C HIS A 15 8.77 0.96 -16.57
N THR A 16 7.47 0.80 -16.83
CA THR A 16 6.95 0.66 -18.21
C THR A 16 6.05 1.79 -18.68
N VAL A 17 5.33 2.45 -17.76
CA VAL A 17 4.30 3.45 -18.13
C VAL A 17 4.67 4.84 -17.64
N SER A 18 4.88 5.01 -16.33
CA SER A 18 5.18 6.32 -15.76
C SER A 18 5.72 6.21 -14.33
N ALA A 19 6.53 7.19 -13.92
CA ALA A 19 7.13 7.23 -12.59
C ALA A 19 6.07 7.31 -11.47
N VAL A 20 6.13 6.37 -10.54
CA VAL A 20 5.25 6.28 -9.37
C VAL A 20 5.79 7.18 -8.26
N GLN A 21 4.92 8.03 -7.71
CA GLN A 21 5.21 8.87 -6.55
C GLN A 21 4.63 8.21 -5.28
N TYR A 22 5.50 7.96 -4.30
CA TYR A 22 5.10 7.39 -3.01
C TYR A 22 4.85 8.52 -2.00
N SER A 23 3.65 8.55 -1.42
CA SER A 23 3.29 9.47 -0.34
C SER A 23 2.98 8.69 0.93
N HIS A 24 3.57 9.13 2.05
CA HIS A 24 3.38 8.52 3.36
C HIS A 24 2.55 9.46 4.22
N SER A 25 1.50 8.92 4.86
CA SER A 25 0.66 9.67 5.78
C SER A 25 0.30 8.79 6.97
N TRP A 26 0.39 9.36 8.17
CA TRP A 26 0.04 8.72 9.43
C TRP A 26 -1.43 8.29 9.51
N LYS A 27 -2.28 8.82 8.61
CA LYS A 27 -3.68 8.40 8.49
C LYS A 27 -3.84 7.01 7.88
N PHE A 28 -2.86 6.52 7.13
CA PHE A 28 -2.86 5.16 6.57
C PHE A 28 -2.03 4.25 7.46
N CYS A 29 -2.65 3.76 8.53
CA CYS A 29 -1.99 2.88 9.49
C CYS A 29 -2.87 1.68 9.86
N GLN A 30 -2.29 0.48 9.86
CA GLN A 30 -3.03 -0.78 10.04
C GLN A 30 -3.72 -0.91 11.40
N TYR A 31 -3.21 -0.26 12.45
CA TYR A 31 -3.76 -0.38 13.80
C TYR A 31 -5.01 0.48 14.06
N GLY A 32 -5.45 1.30 13.09
CA GLY A 32 -6.77 1.93 13.08
C GLY A 32 -7.17 2.73 14.33
N CYS A 33 -6.22 3.41 14.99
CA CYS A 33 -6.42 3.96 16.33
C CYS A 33 -6.14 5.48 16.43
N MET A 34 -6.15 6.21 15.31
CA MET A 34 -5.95 7.67 15.31
C MET A 34 -7.22 8.40 14.86
N ASP A 35 -7.49 9.59 15.42
CA ASP A 35 -8.64 10.38 14.98
C ASP A 35 -8.51 10.78 13.49
N GLY A 36 -9.58 10.54 12.72
CA GLY A 36 -9.59 10.76 11.27
C GLY A 36 -8.68 9.85 10.43
N TYR A 37 -8.36 8.64 10.92
CA TYR A 37 -7.62 7.63 10.14
C TYR A 37 -8.43 7.10 8.94
N PHE A 38 -7.73 6.64 7.92
CA PHE A 38 -8.31 5.95 6.78
C PHE A 38 -8.10 4.44 6.91
N THR A 39 -9.15 3.66 6.70
CA THR A 39 -9.07 2.20 6.67
C THR A 39 -8.50 1.77 5.32
N ALA A 40 -7.23 1.38 5.29
CA ALA A 40 -6.64 0.65 4.17
C ALA A 40 -6.42 -0.79 4.62
N HIS A 41 -7.15 -1.72 4.03
CA HIS A 41 -6.95 -3.14 4.30
C HIS A 41 -5.80 -3.65 3.43
N TYR A 42 -4.58 -3.56 3.97
CA TYR A 42 -3.38 -4.16 3.41
C TYR A 42 -3.00 -5.35 4.29
N GLN A 43 -3.00 -6.57 3.75
CA GLN A 43 -2.45 -7.73 4.43
C GLN A 43 -0.97 -7.82 4.11
N SER A 44 -0.12 -7.66 5.14
CA SER A 44 1.32 -7.79 4.92
C SER A 44 1.66 -9.23 4.53
N PRO A 45 2.56 -9.46 3.55
CA PRO A 45 2.94 -10.83 3.16
C PRO A 45 3.55 -11.65 4.30
N ARG A 46 4.02 -10.98 5.36
CA ARG A 46 4.57 -11.60 6.58
C ARG A 46 3.51 -12.04 7.59
N GLN A 47 2.24 -11.68 7.39
CA GLN A 47 1.11 -12.13 8.19
C GLN A 47 0.33 -13.28 7.53
N MET A 48 0.89 -13.88 6.48
CA MET A 48 0.49 -15.18 5.93
C MET A 48 1.38 -16.30 6.46
#